data_AF-A0A7C4QK89-F1
#
_entry.id   AF-A0A7C4QK89-F1
#
_cell.length_a   1.000
_cell.length_b   1.000
_cell.length_c   1.000
_cell.angle_alpha   90.00
_cell.angle_beta   90.00
_cell.angle_gamma   90.00
#
_symmetry.space_group_name_H-M   'P 1'
#
loop_
_entity.id
_entity.type
_entity.pdbx_description
1 polymer ?
#
loop_
_entity_poly.entity_id
_entity_poly.type
_entity_poly.pdbx_seq_one_letter_code
_entity_poly.pdbx_strand_id
1 'polypeptide(L)'
;MPLEKLRVFGNPNIGVYIFTNNNVTLVPEGVEGSVKKVLREVLGTDVVEARVADSTLLGVFVAGNDKAVLLPKTAKEEELDKLRSAGIPAKIVQTTFTALGNVILANNKFALLHPELSDSEAELIRSELGVPSVRKGALAKIPTVGSLGVLNDFSGVFHPDLSSAELKYVESLFGVRVGTATVNFGVGFVKVGLVANNNGAVVGELTTGPEIMRIMEILNFYKA
;
A
#
# COMPACT_ATOMS: atom_id res chain seq x y z
N MET A 1 -2.26 -5.82 -19.96
CA MET A 1 -1.13 -4.88 -19.76
C MET A 1 -0.75 -4.95 -18.28
N PRO A 2 0.51 -4.76 -17.84
CA PRO A 2 0.82 -4.83 -16.41
C PRO A 2 0.25 -3.64 -15.61
N LEU A 3 -0.50 -2.76 -16.28
CA LEU A 3 -1.24 -1.68 -15.66
C LEU A 3 -2.64 -1.57 -16.25
N GLU A 4 -3.66 -1.47 -15.40
CA GLU A 4 -5.06 -1.21 -15.80
C GLU A 4 -5.68 -0.07 -15.00
N LYS A 5 -6.70 0.55 -15.58
CA LYS A 5 -7.51 1.60 -14.93
C LYS A 5 -8.72 1.00 -14.21
N LEU A 6 -9.06 1.55 -13.05
CA LEU A 6 -10.16 1.04 -12.24
C LEU A 6 -10.94 2.15 -11.52
N ARG A 7 -12.21 1.86 -11.22
CA ARG A 7 -13.01 2.54 -10.19
C ARG A 7 -13.46 1.50 -9.16
N VAL A 8 -13.52 1.91 -7.90
CA VAL A 8 -14.16 1.12 -6.83
C VAL A 8 -15.32 1.94 -6.30
N PHE A 9 -16.53 1.38 -6.33
CA PHE A 9 -17.77 2.09 -5.96
C PHE A 9 -17.93 3.43 -6.70
N GLY A 10 -17.58 3.47 -7.99
CA GLY A 10 -17.61 4.67 -8.82
C GLY A 10 -16.51 5.70 -8.51
N ASN A 11 -15.63 5.46 -7.55
CA ASN A 11 -14.58 6.37 -7.11
C ASN A 11 -13.20 6.01 -7.74
N PRO A 12 -12.46 6.97 -8.32
CA PRO A 12 -11.12 6.74 -8.87
C PRO A 12 -10.02 6.61 -7.80
N ASN A 13 -10.31 6.93 -6.53
CA ASN A 13 -9.35 6.81 -5.43
C ASN A 13 -9.27 5.36 -4.93
N ILE A 14 -8.88 4.45 -5.82
CA ILE A 14 -8.96 3.00 -5.57
C ILE A 14 -8.10 2.52 -4.41
N GLY A 15 -6.97 3.17 -4.14
CA GLY A 15 -6.03 2.73 -3.11
C GLY A 15 -6.44 3.11 -1.69
N VAL A 16 -7.56 3.82 -1.51
CA VAL A 16 -8.21 3.94 -0.18
C VAL A 16 -9.01 2.68 0.16
N TYR A 17 -9.48 1.95 -0.86
CA TYR A 17 -10.31 0.76 -0.71
C TYR A 17 -9.50 -0.53 -0.77
N ILE A 18 -8.39 -0.55 -1.51
CA ILE A 18 -7.65 -1.76 -1.83
C ILE A 18 -6.33 -1.78 -1.07
N PHE A 19 -6.04 -2.91 -0.44
CA PHE A 19 -4.71 -3.26 0.05
C PHE A 19 -4.16 -4.43 -0.79
N THR A 20 -2.87 -4.43 -1.11
CA THR A 20 -2.24 -5.58 -1.78
C THR A 20 -0.83 -5.81 -1.26
N ASN A 21 -0.41 -7.07 -1.30
CA ASN A 21 0.99 -7.49 -1.29
C ASN A 21 1.21 -8.47 -2.47
N ASN A 22 2.24 -9.31 -2.43
CA ASN A 22 2.50 -10.30 -3.50
C ASN A 22 1.69 -11.60 -3.36
N ASN A 23 0.97 -11.79 -2.26
CA ASN A 23 0.21 -13.00 -1.96
C ASN A 23 -1.31 -12.78 -2.04
N VAL A 24 -1.80 -11.64 -1.54
CA VAL A 24 -3.22 -11.35 -1.38
C VAL A 24 -3.53 -9.89 -1.73
N THR A 25 -4.72 -9.69 -2.29
CA THR A 25 -5.36 -8.38 -2.46
C THR A 25 -6.66 -8.36 -1.68
N LEU A 26 -6.78 -7.39 -0.76
CA LEU A 26 -8.01 -7.17 -0.01
C LEU A 26 -8.85 -6.10 -0.69
N VAL A 27 -10.13 -6.40 -0.86
CA VAL A 27 -11.11 -5.47 -1.40
C VAL A 27 -12.33 -5.41 -0.48
N PRO A 28 -13.09 -4.30 -0.49
CA PRO A 28 -14.30 -4.23 0.31
C PRO A 28 -15.35 -5.26 -0.12
N GLU A 29 -16.18 -5.67 0.82
CA GLU A 29 -17.38 -6.45 0.52
C GLU A 29 -18.29 -5.71 -0.46
N GLY A 30 -18.87 -6.43 -1.42
CA GLY A 30 -19.77 -5.84 -2.42
C GLY A 30 -19.08 -5.20 -3.63
N VAL A 31 -17.75 -5.29 -3.76
CA VAL A 31 -17.05 -4.89 -4.98
C VAL A 31 -17.46 -5.77 -6.17
N GLU A 32 -17.67 -5.14 -7.32
CA GLU A 32 -18.12 -5.78 -8.55
C GLU A 32 -17.21 -6.94 -8.99
N GLY A 33 -17.82 -7.98 -9.58
CA GLY A 33 -17.08 -9.14 -10.09
C GLY A 33 -16.07 -8.79 -11.19
N SER A 34 -16.40 -7.81 -12.02
CA SER A 34 -15.53 -7.23 -13.06
C SER A 34 -14.26 -6.64 -12.45
N VAL A 35 -14.40 -5.84 -11.39
CA VAL A 35 -13.26 -5.24 -10.66
C VAL A 35 -12.37 -6.31 -10.05
N LYS A 36 -12.96 -7.30 -9.36
CA LYS A 36 -12.20 -8.41 -8.78
C LYS A 36 -11.46 -9.22 -9.85
N LYS A 37 -12.03 -9.38 -11.04
CA LYS A 37 -11.40 -10.07 -12.16
C LYS A 37 -10.15 -9.30 -12.64
N VAL A 38 -10.27 -8.00 -12.86
CA VAL A 38 -9.14 -7.15 -13.25
C VAL A 38 -8.02 -7.22 -12.21
N LEU A 39 -8.36 -7.16 -10.92
CA LEU A 39 -7.36 -7.25 -9.85
C LEU A 39 -6.61 -8.59 -9.85
N ARG A 40 -7.31 -9.72 -10.02
CA ARG A 40 -6.65 -11.04 -10.14
C ARG A 40 -5.72 -11.13 -11.36
N GLU A 41 -6.18 -10.62 -12.50
CA GLU A 41 -5.42 -10.69 -13.75
C GLU A 41 -4.17 -9.80 -13.73
N VAL A 42 -4.26 -8.60 -13.12
CA VAL A 42 -3.17 -7.62 -13.13
C VAL A 42 -2.21 -7.80 -11.95
N LEU A 43 -2.74 -8.02 -10.74
CA LEU A 43 -1.93 -8.16 -9.53
C LEU A 43 -1.49 -9.61 -9.27
N GLY A 44 -2.08 -10.60 -9.96
CA GLY A 44 -1.66 -12.00 -9.85
C GLY A 44 -1.82 -12.62 -8.46
N THR A 45 -2.77 -12.12 -7.67
CA THR A 45 -2.99 -12.47 -6.26
C THR A 45 -4.41 -12.95 -6.00
N ASP A 46 -4.60 -13.67 -4.90
CA ASP A 46 -5.92 -14.01 -4.41
C ASP A 46 -6.66 -12.75 -3.94
N VAL A 47 -7.83 -12.49 -4.53
CA VAL A 47 -8.68 -11.34 -4.16
C VAL A 47 -9.70 -11.78 -3.12
N VAL A 48 -9.57 -11.24 -1.90
CA VAL A 48 -10.39 -11.56 -0.73
C VAL A 48 -11.24 -10.35 -0.33
N GLU A 49 -12.54 -10.58 -0.15
CA GLU A 49 -13.45 -9.55 0.37
C GLU A 49 -13.34 -9.44 1.89
N ALA A 50 -13.13 -8.23 2.37
CA ALA A 50 -12.92 -7.95 3.78
C ALA A 50 -13.52 -6.61 4.20
N ARG A 51 -13.65 -6.45 5.52
CA ARG A 51 -13.98 -5.20 6.20
C ARG A 51 -13.09 -5.10 7.43
N VAL A 52 -12.67 -3.88 7.77
CA VAL A 52 -11.81 -3.63 8.93
C VAL A 52 -12.35 -2.43 9.67
N ALA A 53 -12.55 -2.57 10.99
CA ALA A 53 -13.16 -1.55 11.84
C ALA A 53 -14.54 -1.10 11.32
N ASP A 54 -15.36 -2.07 10.89
CA ASP A 54 -16.66 -1.86 10.23
C ASP A 54 -16.62 -1.02 8.94
N SER A 55 -15.43 -0.75 8.38
CA SER A 55 -15.23 0.15 7.26
C SER A 55 -14.74 -0.54 5.98
N THR A 56 -15.13 0.03 4.84
CA THR A 56 -14.65 -0.36 3.50
C THR A 56 -13.30 0.24 3.14
N LEU A 57 -12.68 1.06 4.01
CA LEU A 57 -11.43 1.76 3.70
C LEU A 57 -10.19 0.91 4.01
N LEU A 58 -10.10 -0.27 3.40
CA LEU A 58 -9.02 -1.22 3.71
C LEU A 58 -7.64 -0.64 3.41
N GLY A 59 -7.47 0.13 2.33
CA GLY A 59 -6.19 0.77 2.00
C GLY A 59 -5.76 1.86 3.02
N VAL A 60 -6.70 2.36 3.83
CA VAL A 60 -6.43 3.32 4.91
C VAL A 60 -6.10 2.59 6.22
N PHE A 61 -6.88 1.56 6.57
CA PHE A 61 -6.74 0.86 7.85
C PHE A 61 -5.69 -0.23 7.84
N VAL A 62 -5.36 -0.80 6.68
CA VAL A 62 -4.46 -1.95 6.56
C VAL A 62 -3.11 -1.53 6.01
N ALA A 63 -2.05 -2.06 6.63
CA ALA A 63 -0.69 -2.01 6.13
C ALA A 63 -0.05 -3.39 6.29
N GLY A 64 0.98 -3.70 5.51
CA GLY A 64 1.59 -5.02 5.57
C GLY A 64 2.62 -5.24 4.48
N ASN A 65 3.17 -6.43 4.50
CA ASN A 65 4.04 -6.99 3.47
C ASN A 65 3.62 -8.46 3.23
N ASP A 66 4.46 -9.27 2.59
CA ASP A 66 4.11 -10.67 2.27
C ASP A 66 4.01 -11.56 3.51
N LYS A 67 4.66 -11.17 4.62
CA LYS A 67 4.74 -11.95 5.85
C LYS A 67 3.59 -11.66 6.82
N ALA A 68 3.04 -10.46 6.78
CA ALA A 68 1.99 -10.05 7.72
C ALA A 68 1.09 -8.95 7.16
N VAL A 69 -0.19 -9.03 7.53
CA VAL A 69 -1.20 -8.00 7.32
C VAL A 69 -1.60 -7.42 8.67
N LEU A 70 -1.36 -6.13 8.87
CA LEU A 70 -1.61 -5.43 10.13
C LEU A 70 -2.96 -4.74 10.10
N LEU A 71 -3.74 -4.97 11.15
CA LEU A 71 -5.04 -4.36 11.40
C LEU A 71 -4.95 -3.43 12.62
N PRO A 72 -5.71 -2.34 12.68
CA PRO A 72 -5.70 -1.44 13.83
C PRO A 72 -6.40 -2.07 15.04
N LYS A 73 -6.14 -1.51 16.22
CA LYS A 73 -6.84 -1.87 17.47
C LYS A 73 -8.37 -1.75 17.44
N THR A 74 -8.90 -1.03 16.45
CA THR A 74 -10.36 -0.87 16.24
C THR A 74 -10.96 -1.97 15.37
N ALA A 75 -10.14 -2.88 14.81
CA ALA A 75 -10.63 -4.05 14.10
C ALA A 75 -11.30 -5.03 15.07
N LYS A 76 -12.34 -5.71 14.60
CA LYS A 76 -13.07 -6.71 15.40
C LYS A 76 -12.42 -8.08 15.27
N GLU A 77 -12.57 -8.91 16.31
CA GLU A 77 -12.09 -10.30 16.28
C GLU A 77 -12.72 -11.10 15.12
N GLU A 78 -14.00 -10.89 14.82
CA GLU A 78 -14.66 -11.53 13.66
C GLU A 78 -14.02 -11.18 12.30
N GLU A 79 -13.53 -9.94 12.16
CA GLU A 79 -12.85 -9.47 10.94
C GLU A 79 -11.45 -10.12 10.83
N LEU A 80 -10.74 -10.22 11.97
CA LEU A 80 -9.46 -10.90 12.06
C LEU A 80 -9.58 -12.40 11.74
N ASP A 81 -10.57 -13.07 12.32
CA ASP A 81 -10.82 -14.50 12.14
C ASP A 81 -11.20 -14.82 10.69
N LYS A 82 -11.97 -13.95 10.04
CA LYS A 82 -12.30 -14.07 8.61
C LYS A 82 -11.03 -14.05 7.75
N LEU A 83 -10.10 -13.12 8.00
CA LEU A 83 -8.85 -13.03 7.25
C LEU A 83 -7.96 -14.25 7.50
N ARG A 84 -7.84 -14.71 8.75
CA ARG A 84 -7.05 -15.90 9.10
C ARG A 84 -7.63 -17.18 8.49
N SER A 85 -8.96 -17.31 8.46
CA SER A 85 -9.65 -18.42 7.81
C SER A 85 -9.42 -18.46 6.30
N ALA A 86 -9.16 -17.29 5.70
CA ALA A 86 -8.74 -17.16 4.30
C ALA A 86 -7.22 -17.39 4.08
N GLY A 87 -6.48 -17.85 5.10
CA GLY A 87 -5.04 -18.11 5.01
C GLY A 87 -4.15 -16.88 5.10
N ILE A 88 -4.71 -15.71 5.46
CA ILE A 88 -3.96 -14.46 5.52
C ILE A 88 -3.31 -14.34 6.91
N PRO A 89 -1.99 -14.04 7.01
CA PRO A 89 -1.30 -13.83 8.28
C PRO A 89 -1.66 -12.46 8.89
N ALA A 90 -2.94 -12.29 9.24
CA ALA A 90 -3.49 -11.07 9.78
C ALA A 90 -3.28 -10.97 11.30
N LYS A 91 -2.97 -9.76 11.77
CA LYS A 91 -2.71 -9.45 13.19
C LYS A 91 -3.22 -8.06 13.55
N ILE A 92 -3.82 -7.93 14.74
CA ILE A 92 -4.17 -6.63 15.31
C ILE A 92 -2.94 -6.06 16.03
N VAL A 93 -2.56 -4.83 15.71
CA VAL A 93 -1.46 -4.12 16.38
C VAL A 93 -1.99 -3.02 17.29
N GLN A 94 -1.44 -2.98 18.51
CA GLN A 94 -1.80 -2.00 19.52
C GLN A 94 -0.96 -0.74 19.33
N THR A 95 -1.47 0.17 18.50
CA THR A 95 -0.83 1.46 18.20
C THR A 95 -1.74 2.64 18.52
N THR A 96 -1.14 3.81 18.62
CA THR A 96 -1.80 5.10 18.84
C THR A 96 -2.64 5.46 17.62
N PHE A 97 -2.09 5.24 16.43
CA PHE A 97 -2.77 5.46 15.15
C PHE A 97 -3.66 4.28 14.75
N THR A 98 -4.78 4.58 14.09
CA THR A 98 -5.71 3.59 13.52
C THR A 98 -5.57 3.46 12.00
N ALA A 99 -5.24 4.53 11.29
CA ALA A 99 -5.03 4.50 9.85
C ALA A 99 -3.65 3.93 9.48
N LEU A 100 -3.41 2.64 9.76
CA LEU A 100 -2.10 2.01 9.60
C LEU A 100 -1.56 2.16 8.18
N GLY A 101 -2.43 2.07 7.17
CA GLY A 101 -2.09 2.27 5.77
C GLY A 101 -1.54 3.66 5.45
N ASN A 102 -1.85 4.67 6.25
CA ASN A 102 -1.31 6.03 6.08
C ASN A 102 0.01 6.23 6.82
N VAL A 103 0.22 5.52 7.94
CA VAL A 103 1.35 5.77 8.85
C VAL A 103 2.48 4.74 8.73
N ILE A 104 2.26 3.67 7.96
CA ILE A 104 3.23 2.60 7.69
C ILE A 104 3.46 2.49 6.18
N LEU A 105 4.72 2.62 5.77
CA LEU A 105 5.19 2.26 4.43
C LEU A 105 6.18 1.11 4.57
N ALA A 106 5.87 -0.06 4.01
CA ALA A 106 6.67 -1.27 4.21
C ALA A 106 6.91 -2.04 2.91
N ASN A 107 8.04 -2.73 2.86
CA ASN A 107 8.26 -3.88 1.98
C ASN A 107 8.71 -5.09 2.82
N ASN A 108 9.23 -6.13 2.18
CA ASN A 108 9.66 -7.36 2.86
C ASN A 108 10.96 -7.24 3.69
N LYS A 109 11.66 -6.10 3.58
CA LYS A 109 13.00 -5.85 4.17
C LYS A 109 13.05 -4.66 5.13
N PHE A 110 12.15 -3.70 5.00
CA PHE A 110 12.19 -2.46 5.76
C PHE A 110 10.80 -1.85 5.91
N ALA A 111 10.58 -1.09 6.98
CA ALA A 111 9.43 -0.21 7.11
C ALA A 111 9.80 1.21 7.60
N LEU A 112 9.24 2.21 6.92
CA LEU A 112 9.25 3.59 7.37
C LEU A 112 7.92 3.91 8.04
N LEU A 113 8.00 4.47 9.24
CA LEU A 113 6.87 4.68 10.13
C LEU A 113 6.70 6.17 10.45
N HIS A 114 5.48 6.55 10.83
CA HIS A 114 5.16 7.90 11.30
C HIS A 114 6.06 8.32 12.48
N PRO A 115 6.56 9.58 12.51
CA PRO A 115 7.54 10.05 13.49
C PRO A 115 7.05 10.01 14.94
N GLU A 116 5.74 10.16 15.15
CA GLU A 116 5.12 10.18 16.50
C GLU A 116 4.83 8.78 17.07
N LEU A 117 5.11 7.70 16.35
CA LEU A 117 5.07 6.37 16.96
C LEU A 117 6.14 6.26 18.05
N SER A 118 5.79 5.70 19.20
CA SER A 118 6.75 5.37 20.25
C SER A 118 7.72 4.27 19.80
N ASP A 119 8.85 4.14 20.48
CA ASP A 119 9.84 3.10 20.15
C ASP A 119 9.29 1.69 20.39
N SER A 120 8.44 1.52 21.41
CA SER A 120 7.75 0.25 21.66
C SER A 120 6.75 -0.10 20.55
N GLU A 121 6.01 0.88 20.02
CA GLU A 121 5.11 0.64 18.88
C GLU A 121 5.89 0.34 17.60
N ALA A 122 7.01 1.03 17.35
CA ALA A 122 7.88 0.77 16.21
C ALA A 122 8.50 -0.64 16.29
N GLU A 123 8.92 -1.07 17.47
CA GLU A 123 9.42 -2.41 17.76
C GLU A 123 8.35 -3.48 17.50
N LEU A 124 7.14 -3.26 18.01
CA LEU A 124 5.99 -4.12 17.75
C LEU A 124 5.75 -4.27 16.25
N ILE A 125 5.63 -3.16 15.51
CA ILE A 125 5.42 -3.18 14.06
C ILE A 125 6.55 -3.93 13.35
N ARG A 126 7.81 -3.71 13.73
CA ARG A 126 8.96 -4.43 13.16
C ARG A 126 8.81 -5.94 13.33
N SER A 127 8.54 -6.38 14.56
CA SER A 127 8.38 -7.78 14.91
C SER A 127 7.23 -8.40 14.12
N GLU A 128 6.08 -7.74 14.07
CA GLU A 128 4.91 -8.28 13.38
C GLU A 128 5.10 -8.36 11.86
N LEU A 129 5.74 -7.36 11.24
CA LEU A 129 6.08 -7.37 9.81
C LEU A 129 7.23 -8.34 9.47
N GLY A 130 7.96 -8.84 10.46
CA GLY A 130 9.11 -9.71 10.27
C GLY A 130 10.21 -9.08 9.40
N VAL A 131 10.44 -7.77 9.57
CA VAL A 131 11.48 -7.02 8.85
C VAL A 131 12.71 -6.78 9.73
N PRO A 132 13.94 -6.83 9.17
CA PRO A 132 15.17 -6.61 9.93
C PRO A 132 15.28 -5.26 10.65
N SER A 133 14.70 -4.19 10.08
CA SER A 133 14.79 -2.86 10.67
C SER A 133 13.61 -1.97 10.28
N VAL A 134 13.36 -0.96 11.11
CA VAL A 134 12.39 0.10 10.87
C VAL A 134 13.01 1.45 11.20
N ARG A 135 12.49 2.52 10.60
CA ARG A 135 12.76 3.89 11.05
C ARG A 135 11.48 4.69 11.18
N LYS A 136 11.55 5.72 12.01
CA LYS A 136 10.51 6.74 12.13
C LYS A 136 10.95 8.00 11.42
N GLY A 137 10.06 8.66 10.70
CA GLY A 137 10.41 9.89 9.99
C GLY A 137 9.30 10.40 9.09
N ALA A 138 9.55 11.57 8.50
CA ALA A 138 8.68 12.18 7.50
C ALA A 138 9.40 12.25 6.15
N LEU A 139 8.63 12.34 5.07
CA LEU A 139 9.11 12.58 3.71
C LEU A 139 8.38 13.80 3.16
N ALA A 140 9.09 14.72 2.50
CA ALA A 140 8.55 16.01 2.06
C ALA A 140 7.84 16.79 3.20
N LYS A 141 8.35 16.67 4.44
CA LYS A 141 7.74 17.20 5.68
C LYS A 141 6.32 16.67 5.99
N ILE A 142 5.89 15.60 5.34
CA ILE A 142 4.60 14.95 5.57
C ILE A 142 4.84 13.67 6.39
N PRO A 143 4.18 13.51 7.55
CA PRO A 143 4.47 12.39 8.45
C PRO A 143 3.71 11.10 8.10
N THR A 144 2.66 11.17 7.27
CA THR A 144 1.88 10.03 6.77
C THR A 144 2.58 9.33 5.61
N VAL A 145 3.74 8.75 5.91
CA VAL A 145 4.64 8.12 4.93
C VAL A 145 3.99 7.02 4.10
N GLY A 146 3.01 6.30 4.65
CA GLY A 146 2.25 5.28 3.93
C GLY A 146 1.36 5.86 2.83
N SER A 147 0.86 7.09 2.99
CA SER A 147 0.07 7.77 1.95
C SER A 147 0.92 8.30 0.79
N LEU A 148 2.23 8.49 1.02
CA LEU A 148 3.13 9.14 0.09
C LEU A 148 3.80 8.21 -0.92
N GLY A 149 3.72 6.89 -0.71
CA GLY A 149 4.47 5.94 -1.52
C GLY A 149 3.73 4.62 -1.74
N VAL A 150 4.00 4.01 -2.89
CA VAL A 150 3.62 2.63 -3.21
C VAL A 150 4.88 1.91 -3.64
N LEU A 151 5.14 0.76 -3.01
CA LEU A 151 6.36 -0.02 -3.18
C LEU A 151 6.04 -1.41 -3.74
N ASN A 152 6.99 -1.95 -4.51
CA ASN A 152 7.15 -3.38 -4.70
C ASN A 152 8.60 -3.78 -4.32
N ASP A 153 9.00 -5.03 -4.55
CA ASP A 153 10.34 -5.49 -4.15
C ASP A 153 11.48 -4.95 -5.02
N PHE A 154 11.17 -4.28 -6.12
CA PHE A 154 12.14 -3.79 -7.11
C PHE A 154 12.18 -2.27 -7.20
N SER A 155 11.06 -1.61 -6.91
CA SER A 155 10.83 -0.21 -7.21
C SER A 155 9.78 0.46 -6.32
N GLY A 156 9.66 1.78 -6.43
CA GLY A 156 8.66 2.55 -5.70
C GLY A 156 8.28 3.88 -6.34
N VAL A 157 6.98 4.18 -6.33
CA VAL A 157 6.44 5.47 -6.78
C VAL A 157 6.10 6.31 -5.56
N PHE A 158 6.55 7.56 -5.55
CA PHE A 158 6.40 8.48 -4.43
C PHE A 158 5.79 9.82 -4.83
N HIS A 159 5.35 10.57 -3.82
CA HIS A 159 4.83 11.94 -3.93
C HIS A 159 5.76 12.86 -4.74
N PRO A 160 5.23 13.74 -5.62
CA PRO A 160 6.02 14.60 -6.52
C PRO A 160 7.03 15.51 -5.79
N ASP A 161 6.70 15.95 -4.58
CA ASP A 161 7.52 16.89 -3.82
C ASP A 161 8.73 16.27 -3.11
N LEU A 162 8.95 14.95 -3.20
CA LEU A 162 10.18 14.37 -2.65
C LEU A 162 11.41 14.91 -3.39
N SER A 163 12.35 15.46 -2.62
CA SER A 163 13.61 15.95 -3.17
C SER A 163 14.51 14.80 -3.64
N SER A 164 15.47 15.09 -4.52
CA SER A 164 16.46 14.10 -4.95
C SER A 164 17.27 13.49 -3.80
N ALA A 165 17.45 14.23 -2.70
CA ALA A 165 18.10 13.72 -1.49
C ALA A 165 17.19 12.73 -0.74
N GLU A 166 15.90 13.03 -0.62
CA GLU A 166 14.93 12.13 -0.01
C GLU A 166 14.70 10.86 -0.84
N LEU A 167 14.67 10.97 -2.17
CA LEU A 167 14.59 9.78 -3.04
C LEU A 167 15.79 8.86 -2.78
N LYS A 168 17.03 9.38 -2.82
CA LYS A 168 18.23 8.59 -2.50
C LYS A 168 18.19 7.97 -1.10
N TYR A 169 17.66 8.72 -0.13
CA TYR A 169 17.47 8.21 1.22
C TYR A 169 16.51 7.01 1.24
N VAL A 170 15.34 7.14 0.60
CA VAL A 170 14.36 6.06 0.47
C VAL A 170 14.93 4.85 -0.27
N GLU A 171 15.66 5.05 -1.38
CA GLU A 171 16.33 3.96 -2.10
C GLU A 171 17.28 3.18 -1.20
N SER A 172 18.06 3.90 -0.38
CA SER A 172 19.01 3.28 0.56
C SER A 172 18.31 2.46 1.65
N LEU A 173 17.15 2.91 2.12
CA LEU A 173 16.40 2.25 3.19
C LEU A 173 15.68 0.99 2.70
N PHE A 174 14.95 1.11 1.58
CA PHE A 174 14.12 0.03 1.07
C PHE A 174 14.88 -0.92 0.14
N GLY A 175 16.05 -0.51 -0.35
CA GLY A 175 16.89 -1.30 -1.26
C GLY A 175 16.27 -1.47 -2.65
N VAL A 176 15.51 -0.46 -3.10
CA VAL A 176 14.76 -0.46 -4.37
C VAL A 176 14.99 0.85 -5.12
N ARG A 177 14.72 0.88 -6.43
CA ARG A 177 14.76 2.12 -7.21
C ARG A 177 13.50 2.93 -6.99
N VAL A 178 13.59 4.25 -6.90
CA VAL A 178 12.39 5.06 -6.67
C VAL A 178 12.30 6.24 -7.61
N GLY A 179 11.07 6.69 -7.84
CA GLY A 179 10.81 7.91 -8.59
C GLY A 179 9.51 8.55 -8.12
N THR A 180 9.25 9.74 -8.64
CA THR A 180 8.05 10.50 -8.31
C THR A 180 7.07 10.55 -9.48
N ALA A 181 5.79 10.54 -9.14
CA ALA A 181 4.68 10.67 -10.08
C ALA A 181 3.44 11.26 -9.38
N THR A 182 2.41 11.54 -10.17
CA THR A 182 1.06 11.84 -9.68
C THR A 182 0.08 10.81 -10.21
N VAL A 183 -1.10 10.76 -9.60
CA VAL A 183 -2.23 9.91 -10.01
C VAL A 183 -3.48 10.76 -10.15
N ASN A 184 -4.53 10.24 -10.80
CA ASN A 184 -5.85 10.86 -10.81
C ASN A 184 -5.86 12.36 -11.18
N PHE A 185 -5.15 12.74 -12.25
CA PHE A 185 -5.11 14.12 -12.74
C PHE A 185 -4.39 15.08 -11.76
N GLY A 186 -3.17 14.72 -11.34
CA GLY A 186 -2.27 15.59 -10.59
C GLY A 186 -2.29 15.40 -9.07
N VAL A 187 -2.93 14.36 -8.54
CA VAL A 187 -2.92 14.04 -7.11
C VAL A 187 -1.56 13.51 -6.69
N GLY A 188 -0.89 14.20 -5.77
CA GLY A 188 0.44 13.84 -5.26
C GLY A 188 0.46 12.69 -4.25
N PHE A 189 -0.64 12.46 -3.52
CA PHE A 189 -0.78 11.31 -2.63
C PHE A 189 -0.99 10.03 -3.44
N VAL A 190 0.09 9.51 -4.02
CA VAL A 190 0.07 8.43 -5.02
C VAL A 190 -0.70 7.19 -4.55
N LYS A 191 -0.62 6.82 -3.27
CA LYS A 191 -1.35 5.67 -2.72
C LYS A 191 -2.86 5.79 -2.89
N VAL A 192 -3.42 6.99 -2.95
CA VAL A 192 -4.86 7.19 -3.15
C VAL A 192 -5.34 6.61 -4.48
N GLY A 193 -4.52 6.71 -5.52
CA GLY A 193 -4.87 6.32 -6.89
C GLY A 193 -4.02 5.23 -7.49
N LEU A 194 -3.08 4.63 -6.76
CA LEU A 194 -2.19 3.57 -7.24
C LEU A 194 -2.13 2.43 -6.22
N VAL A 195 -2.25 1.21 -6.73
CA VAL A 195 -2.01 -0.03 -5.99
C VAL A 195 -1.09 -0.88 -6.85
N ALA A 196 0.01 -1.39 -6.28
CA ALA A 196 0.97 -2.17 -7.03
C ALA A 196 1.60 -3.27 -6.17
N ASN A 197 2.05 -4.33 -6.83
CA ASN A 197 2.90 -5.36 -6.26
C ASN A 197 3.99 -5.75 -7.29
N ASN A 198 4.61 -6.91 -7.13
CA ASN A 198 5.66 -7.38 -8.05
C ASN A 198 5.11 -7.75 -9.44
N ASN A 199 3.82 -8.08 -9.56
CA ASN A 199 3.23 -8.59 -10.79
C ASN A 199 2.67 -7.47 -11.68
N GLY A 200 2.10 -6.43 -11.08
CA GLY A 200 1.52 -5.33 -11.83
C GLY A 200 1.02 -4.19 -10.94
N ALA A 201 0.33 -3.25 -11.58
CA ALA A 201 -0.25 -2.08 -10.93
C ALA A 201 -1.67 -1.81 -11.42
N VAL A 202 -2.51 -1.26 -10.57
CA VAL A 202 -3.81 -0.72 -10.95
C VAL A 202 -3.84 0.74 -10.55
N VAL A 203 -4.35 1.58 -11.44
CA VAL A 203 -4.49 3.02 -11.19
C VAL A 203 -5.95 3.45 -11.24
N GLY A 204 -6.26 4.54 -10.55
CA GLY A 204 -7.55 5.20 -10.64
C GLY A 204 -7.86 5.67 -12.05
N GLU A 205 -9.13 5.58 -12.45
CA GLU A 205 -9.56 5.84 -13.83
C GLU A 205 -9.22 7.24 -14.35
N LEU A 206 -9.16 8.25 -13.46
CA LEU A 206 -8.77 9.62 -13.80
C LEU A 206 -7.26 9.80 -14.05
N THR A 207 -6.43 8.80 -13.78
CA THR A 207 -4.98 8.87 -14.04
C THR A 207 -4.72 9.04 -15.53
N THR A 208 -3.98 10.07 -15.91
CA THR A 208 -3.76 10.47 -17.29
C THR A 208 -2.73 9.60 -18.00
N GLY A 209 -2.68 9.66 -19.34
CA GLY A 209 -1.67 8.95 -20.14
C GLY A 209 -0.22 9.26 -19.72
N PRO A 210 0.17 10.54 -19.59
CA PRO A 210 1.51 10.90 -19.11
C PRO A 210 1.82 10.37 -17.71
N GLU A 211 0.86 10.41 -16.78
CA GLU A 211 1.03 9.84 -15.43
C GLU A 211 1.24 8.33 -15.49
N ILE A 212 0.45 7.61 -16.29
CA ILE A 212 0.59 6.16 -16.49
C ILE A 212 1.97 5.82 -17.06
N MET A 213 2.43 6.55 -18.08
CA MET A 213 3.76 6.34 -18.66
C MET A 213 4.85 6.53 -17.61
N ARG A 214 4.74 7.57 -16.77
CA ARG A 214 5.69 7.85 -15.70
C ARG A 214 5.68 6.76 -14.62
N ILE A 215 4.50 6.32 -14.18
CA ILE A 215 4.36 5.25 -13.18
C ILE A 215 4.98 3.95 -13.70
N MET A 216 4.72 3.59 -14.95
CA MET A 216 5.24 2.37 -15.56
C MET A 216 6.75 2.42 -15.81
N GLU A 217 7.29 3.58 -16.13
CA GLU A 217 8.74 3.80 -16.21
C GLU A 217 9.42 3.50 -14.86
N ILE A 218 8.84 4.01 -13.76
CA ILE A 218 9.37 3.82 -12.40
C ILE A 218 9.24 2.37 -11.95
N LEU A 219 8.05 1.78 -12.10
CA LEU A 219 7.78 0.41 -11.67
C LEU A 219 8.46 -0.65 -12.54
N ASN A 220 8.95 -0.26 -13.73
CA ASN A 220 9.81 -1.04 -14.60
C ASN A 220 9.24 -2.43 -14.97
N PHE A 221 7.92 -2.54 -15.15
CA PHE A 221 7.24 -3.79 -15.56
C PHE A 221 7.59 -4.26 -16.99
N TYR A 222 8.44 -3.54 -17.72
CA TYR A 222 8.85 -3.85 -19.09
C TYR A 222 10.13 -4.68 -19.20
N LYS A 223 10.77 -5.04 -18.07
CA LYS A 223 12.04 -5.78 -18.05
C LYS A 223 11.97 -7.12 -17.32
N ALA A 224 10.77 -7.65 -17.08
CA ALA A 224 10.54 -8.99 -16.56
C ALA A 224 10.39 -10.00 -17.71
#